data_AF-A0A963MPG1-F1
#
_entry.id   AF-A0A963MPG1-F1
#
_cell.length_a   1.000
_cell.length_b   1.000
_cell.length_c   1.000
_cell.angle_alpha   90.00
_cell.angle_beta   90.00
_cell.angle_gamma   90.00
#
_symmetry.space_group_name_H-M   'P 1'
#
loop_
_entity.id
_entity.type
_entity.pdbx_description
1 polymer ?
#
loop_
_entity_poly.entity_id
_entity_poly.type
_entity_poly.pdbx_seq_one_letter_code
_entity_poly.pdbx_strand_id
1 'polypeptide(L)' 'MNILQINGSARSQAGNSTRLANELVGRLVAGQPAARVVVRDLARDPAPAIDEAALGALFTPAERRSPDQAARVALS' A
#
# COMPACT_ATOMS: atom_id res chain seq x y z
N MET A 1 9.51 15.99 4.11
CA MET A 1 9.16 14.67 4.68
C MET A 1 8.21 13.96 3.71
N ASN A 2 8.35 12.65 3.53
CA ASN A 2 7.39 11.84 2.76
C ASN A 2 6.66 10.90 3.73
N ILE A 3 5.33 10.92 3.72
CA ILE A 3 4.49 10.12 4.60
C ILE A 3 3.68 9.14 3.73
N LEU A 4 3.82 7.85 4.01
CA LEU A 4 2.95 6.80 3.48
C LEU A 4 2.01 6.32 4.59
N GLN A 5 0.72 6.63 4.45
CA GLN A 5 -0.32 6.15 5.36
C GLN A 5 -0.99 4.92 4.77
N ILE A 6 -0.89 3.78 5.45
CA ILE A 6 -1.54 2.53 5.04
C ILE A 6 -2.72 2.25 5.98
N ASN A 7 -3.94 2.25 5.42
CA ASN A 7 -5.15 1.94 6.18
C ASN A 7 -5.57 0.49 5.89
N GLY A 8 -5.60 -0.34 6.93
CA GLY A 8 -6.03 -1.75 6.85
C GLY A 8 -7.39 -2.04 7.48
N SER A 9 -8.11 -1.02 7.98
CA SER A 9 -9.40 -1.26 8.63
C SER A 9 -10.45 -1.72 7.62
N ALA A 10 -11.05 -2.90 7.84
CA ALA A 10 -12.19 -3.37 7.05
C ALA A 10 -13.41 -2.42 7.10
N ARG A 11 -13.46 -1.52 8.10
CA ARG A 11 -14.49 -0.48 8.21
C ARG A 11 -14.16 0.78 7.42
N SER A 12 -13.05 0.82 6.68
CA SER A 12 -12.53 1.97 5.93
C SER A 12 -12.57 3.24 6.80
N GLN A 13 -13.27 4.30 6.36
CA GLN A 13 -13.37 5.58 7.06
C GLN A 13 -14.14 5.52 8.39
N ALA A 14 -14.95 4.47 8.60
CA ALA A 14 -15.63 4.23 9.89
C ALA A 14 -14.73 3.50 10.91
N GLY A 15 -13.52 3.11 10.53
CA GLY A 15 -12.54 2.47 11.42
C GLY A 15 -11.90 3.47 12.39
N ASN A 16 -11.81 3.11 13.67
CA ASN A 16 -11.13 3.94 14.68
C ASN A 16 -9.64 4.11 14.35
N SER A 17 -8.98 3.08 13.84
CA SER A 17 -7.57 3.15 13.40
C SER A 17 -7.38 4.11 12.24
N THR A 18 -8.26 4.09 11.24
CA THR A 18 -8.24 5.05 10.11
C THR A 18 -8.41 6.48 10.60
N ARG A 19 -9.36 6.74 11.51
CA ARG A 19 -9.58 8.06 12.09
C ARG A 19 -8.34 8.57 12.83
N LEU A 20 -7.75 7.73 13.68
CA LEU A 20 -6.53 8.07 14.41
C LEU A 20 -5.35 8.35 13.47
N ALA A 21 -5.17 7.53 12.44
CA ALA A 21 -4.12 7.72 11.43
C ALA A 21 -4.28 9.07 10.71
N ASN A 22 -5.51 9.41 10.29
CA ASN A 22 -5.81 10.69 9.66
C ASN A 22 -5.48 11.87 10.58
N GLU A 23 -5.84 11.79 11.87
CA GLU A 23 -5.55 12.84 12.84
C GLU A 23 -4.04 13.04 13.05
N LEU A 24 -3.30 11.93 13.22
CA LEU A 24 -1.84 11.96 13.37
C LEU A 24 -1.17 12.59 12.14
N VAL A 25 -1.51 12.13 10.94
CA VAL A 25 -0.95 12.67 9.70
C VAL A 25 -1.31 14.14 9.52
N GLY A 26 -2.54 14.54 9.86
CA GLY A 26 -2.96 15.94 9.87
C GLY A 26 -2.06 16.82 10.75
N ARG A 27 -1.73 16.36 11.97
CA ARG A 27 -0.80 17.08 12.86
C ARG A 27 0.63 17.16 12.31
N LEU A 28 1.12 16.08 11.69
CA LEU A 28 2.45 16.05 11.07
C LEU A 28 2.56 17.02 9.90
N VAL A 29 1.54 17.10 9.03
CA VAL A 29 1.51 18.05 7.92
C VAL A 29 1.39 19.49 8.43
N ALA A 30 0.62 19.74 9.49
CA ALA A 30 0.54 21.07 10.10
C ALA A 30 1.90 21.56 10.62
N GLY A 31 2.71 20.67 11.20
CA GLY A 31 4.08 20.97 11.65
C GLY A 31 5.10 21.07 10.51
N GLN A 32 4.80 20.51 9.34
CA GLN A 32 5.67 20.59 8.16
C GLN A 32 4.84 20.64 6.87
N PRO A 33 4.40 21.83 6.42
CA PRO A 33 3.51 21.98 5.26
C PRO A 33 4.07 21.45 3.94
N ALA A 34 5.40 21.33 3.83
CA ALA A 34 6.07 20.74 2.68
C ALA A 34 6.06 19.19 2.69
N ALA A 35 5.40 18.55 3.64
CA ALA A 35 5.27 17.10 3.69
C ALA A 35 4.39 16.60 2.53
N ARG A 36 4.87 15.57 1.82
CA ARG A 36 4.08 14.87 0.81
C ARG A 36 3.41 13.67 1.46
N VAL A 37 2.09 13.55 1.31
CA VAL A 37 1.32 12.43 1.85
C VAL A 37 0.80 11.56 0.71
N VAL A 38 0.97 10.25 0.85
CA VAL A 38 0.32 9.23 0.02
C VAL A 38 -0.50 8.33 0.94
N VAL A 39 -1.75 8.09 0.59
CA VAL A 39 -2.66 7.21 1.35
C VAL A 39 -2.96 5.97 0.52
N ARG A 40 -2.71 4.78 1.10
CA ARG A 40 -3.08 3.48 0.55
C ARG A 40 -4.15 2.85 1.44
N ASP A 41 -5.38 2.75 0.94
CA ASP A 41 -6.50 2.12 1.65
C ASP A 41 -6.69 0.68 1.17
N LEU A 42 -6.21 -0.28 1.96
CA LEU A 42 -6.26 -1.71 1.63
C LEU A 42 -7.67 -2.31 1.75
N ALA A 43 -8.62 -1.60 2.36
CA ALA A 43 -10.02 -2.03 2.37
C ALA A 43 -10.73 -1.69 1.05
N ARG A 44 -10.22 -0.69 0.32
CA ARG A 44 -10.75 -0.26 -0.99
C ARG A 44 -9.96 -0.82 -2.15
N ASP A 45 -8.63 -0.85 -2.02
CA ASP A 45 -7.69 -1.34 -3.02
C ASP A 45 -6.78 -2.39 -2.36
N PRO A 46 -7.32 -3.61 -2.15
CA PRO A 46 -6.63 -4.68 -1.43
C PRO A 46 -5.36 -5.09 -2.19
N ALA A 47 -4.31 -5.39 -1.44
CA ALA A 47 -3.14 -6.02 -2.02
C ALA A 47 -3.52 -7.40 -2.57
N PRO A 48 -2.95 -7.83 -3.71
CA PRO A 48 -3.15 -9.18 -4.19
C PRO A 48 -2.63 -10.19 -3.16
N ALA A 49 -3.29 -11.34 -3.06
CA ALA A 49 -2.82 -12.44 -2.22
C ALA A 49 -1.40 -12.88 -2.63
N ILE A 50 -0.63 -13.44 -1.71
CA ILE A 50 0.66 -14.08 -2.03
C ILE A 50 0.42 -15.58 -2.19
N ASP A 51 0.20 -16.00 -3.43
CA ASP A 51 0.00 -17.39 -3.84
C ASP A 51 1.27 -17.98 -4.47
N GLU A 52 1.23 -19.26 -4.85
CA GLU A 52 2.36 -19.95 -5.47
C GLU A 52 2.83 -19.25 -6.76
N ALA A 53 1.90 -18.72 -7.56
CA ALA A 53 2.21 -17.95 -8.76
C ALA A 53 2.96 -16.64 -8.42
N ALA A 54 2.54 -15.92 -7.38
CA ALA A 54 3.27 -14.74 -6.89
C ALA A 54 4.69 -15.09 -6.47
N LEU A 55 4.84 -16.16 -5.67
CA LEU A 55 6.15 -16.60 -5.18
C LEU A 55 7.06 -17.01 -6.33
N GLY A 56 6.56 -17.81 -7.28
CA GLY A 56 7.30 -18.19 -8.47
C GLY A 56 7.75 -17.00 -9.31
N ALA A 57 6.88 -15.99 -9.48
CA ALA A 57 7.21 -14.77 -10.20
C ALA A 57 8.24 -13.89 -9.46
N LEU A 58 8.09 -13.74 -8.13
CA LEU A 58 9.00 -12.94 -7.30
C LEU A 58 10.40 -13.57 -7.21
N PHE A 59 10.51 -14.90 -7.14
CA PHE A 59 11.79 -15.60 -7.08
C PHE A 59 12.46 -15.81 -8.44
N THR A 60 11.75 -15.59 -9.55
CA THR A 60 12.37 -15.55 -10.88
C THR A 60 13.08 -14.20 -11.08
N PRO A 61 14.39 -14.16 -11.41
CA PRO A 61 15.08 -12.90 -11.73
C PRO A 61 14.35 -12.12 -12.82
N ALA A 62 14.34 -10.79 -12.70
CA ALA A 62 13.49 -9.92 -13.50
C ALA A 62 13.66 -10.13 -15.01
N GLU A 63 14.90 -10.30 -15.45
CA GLU A 63 15.31 -10.54 -16.84
C GLU A 63 14.91 -11.92 -17.38
N ARG A 64 14.50 -12.85 -16.50
CA ARG A 64 14.06 -14.21 -16.84
C ARG A 64 12.56 -14.42 -16.64
N ARG A 65 11.83 -13.39 -16.21
CA ARG A 65 10.38 -13.50 -16.00
C ARG A 65 9.66 -13.67 -17.35
N SER A 66 8.68 -14.56 -17.38
CA SER A 66 7.68 -14.55 -18.47
C SER A 66 6.84 -13.27 -18.42
N PRO A 67 6.15 -12.90 -19.51
CA PRO A 67 5.21 -11.77 -19.50
C PRO A 67 4.17 -11.86 -18.38
N ASP A 68 3.65 -13.05 -18.11
CA ASP A 68 2.67 -13.28 -17.03
C ASP A 68 3.28 -13.09 -15.64
N GLN A 69 4.52 -13.54 -15.43
CA GLN A 69 5.24 -13.31 -14.17
C GLN A 69 5.53 -11.81 -13.97
N ALA A 70 5.91 -11.10 -15.03
CA ALA A 70 6.09 -9.65 -14.97
C ALA A 70 4.79 -8.92 -14.62
N ALA A 71 3.68 -9.30 -15.28
CA ALA A 71 2.35 -8.78 -14.97
C ALA A 71 1.93 -9.09 -13.53
N ARG A 72 2.19 -10.32 -13.05
CA ARG A 72 1.86 -10.74 -11.68
C ARG A 72 2.61 -9.93 -10.61
N VAL A 73 3.88 -9.62 -10.85
CA VAL A 73 4.70 -8.77 -9.97
C VAL A 73 4.24 -7.31 -10.04
N ALA A 74 3.81 -6.82 -11.20
CA ALA A 74 3.33 -5.45 -11.37
C ALA A 74 2.01 -5.15 -10.61
N LEU A 75 1.30 -6.17 -10.13
CA LEU A 75 0.13 -6.00 -9.25
C LEU A 75 0.50 -5.71 -7.79
N SER A 76 1.79 -5.82 -7.42
CA SER A 76 2.28 -5.69 -6.04
C SER A 76 2.71 -4.27 -5.69
#